data_AF-A0A4D6YMB2-F1
#
_entry.id   AF-A0A4D6YMB2-F1
#
_cell.length_a   1.000
_cell.length_b   1.000
_cell.length_c   1.000
_cell.angle_alpha   90.00
_cell.angle_beta   90.00
_cell.angle_gamma   90.00
#
_symmetry.space_group_name_H-M   'P 1'
#
loop_
_entity.id
_entity.type
_entity.pdbx_description
1 polymer ?
#
loop_
_entity_poly.entity_id
_entity_poly.type
_entity_poly.pdbx_seq_one_letter_code
_entity_poly.pdbx_strand_id
1 'polypeptide(L)'
;MAIFKNINFIILKKIIFNKKYMLLKIFNLTKFKCPDTIIMVRKIIRNIHKKNIILILSNDISTKWDIPLFCKFMKYKLIKKKINNKPYQFFIQKK
;
A
#
# COMPACT_ATOMS: atom_id res chain seq x y z
N MET A 1 -15.40 -19.70 17.15
CA MET A 1 -14.39 -18.63 17.00
C MET A 1 -14.47 -18.00 15.60
N ALA A 2 -15.66 -17.52 15.22
CA ALA A 2 -15.88 -16.70 14.02
C ALA A 2 -15.37 -15.29 14.33
N ILE A 3 -14.68 -14.56 13.45
CA ILE A 3 -15.23 -13.40 12.69
C ILE A 3 -14.26 -12.93 11.56
N PHE A 4 -13.12 -13.59 11.32
CA PHE A 4 -12.01 -13.03 10.53
C PHE A 4 -12.16 -12.92 8.99
N LYS A 5 -13.30 -13.28 8.38
CA LYS A 5 -13.42 -13.37 6.90
C LYS A 5 -14.19 -12.25 6.18
N ASN A 6 -14.98 -11.40 6.85
CA ASN A 6 -15.94 -10.54 6.12
C ASN A 6 -15.59 -9.04 5.96
N ILE A 7 -14.55 -8.52 6.64
CA ILE A 7 -14.27 -7.06 6.61
C ILE A 7 -13.21 -6.68 5.55
N ASN A 8 -12.45 -7.65 5.01
CA ASN A 8 -11.40 -7.37 4.03
C ASN A 8 -11.92 -7.17 2.59
N PHE A 9 -13.07 -7.72 2.23
CA PHE A 9 -13.56 -7.70 0.84
C PHE A 9 -14.30 -6.41 0.46
N ILE A 10 -14.94 -5.73 1.42
CA ILE A 10 -15.77 -4.55 1.18
C ILE A 10 -14.94 -3.31 0.81
N ILE A 11 -13.74 -3.13 1.38
CA ILE A 11 -12.86 -1.99 1.04
C ILE A 11 -12.20 -2.19 -0.33
N LEU A 12 -11.84 -3.43 -0.67
CA LEU A 12 -11.37 -3.79 -2.00
C LEU A 12 -12.47 -3.55 -3.04
N LYS A 13 -13.69 -4.03 -2.81
CA LYS A 13 -14.83 -3.75 -3.69
C LYS A 13 -15.12 -2.25 -3.78
N LYS A 14 -15.14 -1.48 -2.70
CA LYS A 14 -15.53 -0.05 -2.77
C LYS A 14 -14.51 0.85 -3.49
N ILE A 15 -13.22 0.46 -3.53
CA ILE A 15 -12.19 1.14 -4.34
C ILE A 15 -12.21 0.66 -5.80
N ILE A 16 -12.53 -0.62 -6.05
CA ILE A 16 -12.54 -1.24 -7.39
C ILE A 16 -13.87 -1.00 -8.15
N PHE A 17 -15.01 -0.91 -7.47
CA PHE A 17 -16.35 -0.77 -8.10
C PHE A 17 -16.64 0.63 -8.64
N ASN A 18 -15.86 1.64 -8.24
CA ASN A 18 -15.85 2.93 -8.92
C ASN A 18 -14.82 2.85 -10.05
N LYS A 19 -15.21 2.16 -11.14
CA LYS A 19 -14.65 1.98 -12.51
C LYS A 19 -13.52 2.95 -13.00
N LYS A 20 -12.50 3.25 -12.19
CA LYS A 20 -11.50 4.32 -12.43
C LYS A 20 -10.04 3.90 -12.16
N TYR A 21 -9.79 2.71 -11.62
CA TYR A 21 -8.45 2.24 -11.28
C TYR A 21 -8.18 0.85 -11.86
N MET A 22 -7.13 0.73 -12.67
CA MET A 22 -6.95 -0.35 -13.66
C MET A 22 -6.22 -1.58 -13.12
N LEU A 23 -5.50 -1.49 -12.00
CA LEU A 23 -4.79 -2.65 -11.45
C LEU A 23 -4.40 -2.43 -9.99
N LEU A 24 -4.62 -3.44 -9.14
CA LEU A 24 -4.21 -3.46 -7.74
C LEU A 24 -3.25 -4.63 -7.50
N LYS A 25 -1.96 -4.33 -7.29
CA LYS A 25 -0.93 -5.34 -6.93
C LYS A 25 -0.63 -5.26 -5.43
N ILE A 26 -0.56 -6.42 -4.77
CA ILE A 26 -0.30 -6.51 -3.32
C ILE A 26 1.14 -6.97 -3.10
N PHE A 27 1.87 -6.24 -2.26
CA PHE A 27 3.25 -6.54 -1.89
C PHE A 27 3.36 -6.70 -0.37
N ASN A 28 3.79 -7.88 0.05
CA ASN A 28 4.02 -8.19 1.46
C ASN A 28 5.49 -7.92 1.82
N LEU A 29 5.72 -6.84 2.59
CA LEU A 29 7.04 -6.41 3.06
C LEU A 29 7.17 -6.56 4.59
N THR A 30 6.34 -7.40 5.21
CA THR A 30 6.34 -7.59 6.68
C THR A 30 7.64 -8.17 7.23
N LYS A 31 8.46 -8.82 6.39
CA LYS A 31 9.78 -9.39 6.75
C LYS A 31 10.93 -8.39 6.67
N PHE A 32 10.71 -7.23 6.05
CA PHE A 32 11.74 -6.20 5.87
C PHE A 32 11.56 -5.09 6.90
N LYS A 33 12.68 -4.49 7.32
CA LYS A 33 12.72 -3.30 8.19
C LYS A 33 13.24 -2.10 7.41
N CYS A 34 13.26 -0.92 8.01
CA CYS A 34 13.95 0.24 7.44
C CYS A 34 15.48 -0.01 7.47
N PRO A 35 16.24 0.26 6.37
CA PRO A 35 15.85 0.92 5.12
C PRO A 35 15.35 0.00 3.98
N ASP A 36 15.47 -1.32 4.12
CA ASP A 36 15.14 -2.30 3.06
C ASP A 36 13.72 -2.16 2.52
N THR A 37 12.76 -1.86 3.40
CA THR A 37 11.35 -1.72 3.04
C THR A 37 11.16 -0.61 2.00
N ILE A 38 11.79 0.56 2.21
CA ILE A 38 11.75 1.70 1.29
C ILE A 38 12.45 1.38 -0.02
N ILE A 39 13.58 0.69 0.03
CA ILE A 39 14.32 0.26 -1.16
C ILE A 39 13.44 -0.67 -2.01
N MET A 40 12.71 -1.59 -1.39
CA MET A 40 11.81 -2.50 -2.08
C MET A 40 10.58 -1.77 -2.65
N VAL A 41 9.97 -0.84 -1.90
CA VAL A 41 8.89 0.04 -2.40
C VAL A 41 9.33 0.78 -3.67
N ARG A 42 10.54 1.35 -3.66
CA ARG A 42 11.13 2.05 -4.80
C ARG A 42 11.25 1.16 -6.03
N LYS A 43 11.81 -0.05 -5.87
CA LYS A 43 11.93 -1.05 -6.96
C LYS A 43 10.57 -1.42 -7.54
N ILE A 44 9.60 -1.69 -6.67
CA ILE A 44 8.24 -2.09 -7.05
C ILE A 44 7.56 -1.00 -7.89
N ILE A 45 7.57 0.26 -7.43
CA ILE A 45 6.87 1.35 -8.12
C ILE A 45 7.49 1.68 -9.47
N ARG A 46 8.81 1.48 -9.62
CA ARG A 46 9.49 1.65 -10.91
C ARG A 46 8.90 0.72 -11.97
N ASN A 47 8.59 -0.52 -11.60
CA ASN A 47 8.12 -1.58 -12.51
C ASN A 47 6.61 -1.55 -12.82
N ILE A 48 5.89 -0.52 -12.35
CA ILE A 48 4.43 -0.44 -12.47
C ILE A 48 4.01 0.67 -13.42
N HIS A 49 2.93 0.46 -14.17
CA HIS A 49 2.39 1.46 -15.10
C HIS A 49 1.76 2.66 -14.39
N LYS A 50 1.69 3.80 -15.09
CA LYS A 50 1.00 5.01 -14.59
C LYS A 50 -0.46 4.69 -14.28
N LYS A 51 -1.02 5.37 -13.27
CA LYS A 51 -2.37 5.21 -12.71
C LYS A 51 -2.65 3.88 -12.00
N ASN A 52 -1.72 2.91 -11.98
CA ASN A 52 -1.90 1.67 -11.22
C ASN A 52 -1.76 1.92 -9.71
N ILE A 53 -2.46 1.10 -8.94
CA ILE A 53 -2.46 1.12 -7.48
C ILE A 53 -1.68 -0.07 -6.96
N ILE A 54 -0.90 0.16 -5.91
CA ILE A 54 -0.31 -0.91 -5.11
C ILE A 54 -0.77 -0.84 -3.67
N LEU A 55 -0.85 -2.02 -3.06
CA LEU A 55 -1.01 -2.22 -1.64
C LEU A 55 0.31 -2.71 -1.06
N ILE A 56 0.86 -1.99 -0.10
CA ILE A 56 2.06 -2.35 0.63
C ILE A 56 1.66 -2.76 2.04
N LEU A 57 2.07 -3.96 2.45
CA LEU A 57 1.89 -4.48 3.79
C LEU A 57 3.22 -4.44 4.55
N SER A 58 3.29 -3.79 5.70
CA SER A 58 4.49 -3.77 6.55
C SER A 58 4.15 -3.87 8.03
N ASN A 59 5.05 -4.43 8.82
CA ASN A 59 4.94 -4.51 10.28
C ASN A 59 5.82 -3.48 11.00
N ASP A 60 6.68 -2.77 10.27
CA ASP A 60 7.64 -1.83 10.82
C ASP A 60 6.98 -0.46 11.11
N ILE A 61 7.25 0.10 12.28
CA ILE A 61 6.70 1.39 12.72
C ILE A 61 7.23 2.55 11.86
N SER A 62 8.46 2.42 11.34
CA SER A 62 9.15 3.42 10.51
C SER A 62 8.34 3.75 9.25
N THR A 63 7.68 2.74 8.69
CA THR A 63 6.84 2.88 7.49
C THR A 63 5.68 3.85 7.63
N LYS A 64 5.23 4.14 8.87
CA LYS A 64 4.19 5.15 9.12
C LYS A 64 4.62 6.55 8.67
N TRP A 65 5.92 6.85 8.74
CA TRP A 65 6.51 8.13 8.35
C TRP A 65 7.15 8.05 6.97
N ASP A 66 7.88 6.96 6.70
CA ASP A 66 8.67 6.83 5.47
C ASP A 66 7.79 6.76 4.22
N ILE A 67 6.66 6.05 4.26
CA ILE A 67 5.79 5.89 3.07
C ILE A 67 5.09 7.19 2.68
N PRO A 68 4.46 7.95 3.61
CA PRO A 68 3.93 9.27 3.28
C PRO A 68 4.99 10.23 2.76
N LEU A 69 6.17 10.24 3.39
CA LEU A 69 7.29 11.08 3.00
C LEU A 69 7.78 10.74 1.59
N PHE A 70 7.95 9.45 1.31
CA PHE A 70 8.29 8.92 0.00
C PHE A 70 7.27 9.33 -1.08
N CYS A 71 5.97 9.21 -0.78
CA CYS A 71 4.92 9.62 -1.71
C CYS A 71 4.98 11.14 -2.00
N LYS A 72 5.21 11.96 -0.96
CA LYS A 72 5.33 13.42 -1.10
C LYS A 72 6.53 13.80 -1.97
N PHE A 73 7.71 13.23 -1.71
CA PHE A 73 8.93 13.53 -2.48
C PHE A 73 8.83 13.07 -3.94
N MET A 74 8.31 11.86 -4.18
CA MET A 74 8.17 11.32 -5.52
C MET A 74 6.93 11.81 -6.27
N LYS A 75 6.14 12.71 -5.66
CA LYS A 75 4.86 13.21 -6.19
C LYS A 75 3.87 12.09 -6.56
N TYR A 76 3.91 10.97 -5.85
CA TYR A 76 2.94 9.88 -5.95
C TYR A 76 1.72 10.16 -5.07
N LYS A 77 0.58 9.55 -5.43
CA LYS A 77 -0.66 9.76 -4.69
C LYS A 77 -0.85 8.65 -3.65
N LEU A 78 -0.81 9.01 -2.37
CA LEU A 78 -1.20 8.11 -1.28
C LEU A 78 -2.74 8.12 -1.19
N ILE A 79 -3.37 7.02 -1.56
CA ILE A 79 -4.85 6.91 -1.57
C ILE A 79 -5.37 6.67 -0.16
N LYS A 80 -4.73 5.76 0.56
CA LYS A 80 -5.18 5.34 1.89
C LYS A 80 -4.02 4.76 2.68
N LYS A 81 -3.98 5.02 3.98
CA LYS A 81 -3.10 4.35 4.94
C LYS A 81 -3.95 3.77 6.07
N LYS A 82 -3.66 2.54 6.50
CA LYS A 82 -4.21 1.94 7.71
C LYS A 82 -3.04 1.57 8.62
N ILE A 83 -2.94 2.28 9.74
CA ILE A 83 -1.83 2.16 10.69
C ILE A 83 -2.29 1.74 12.10
N ASN A 84 -3.58 1.45 12.26
CA ASN A 84 -4.20 1.12 13.55
C ASN A 84 -3.83 -0.29 13.99
N ASN A 85 -3.87 -1.26 13.06
CA ASN A 85 -3.57 -2.66 13.32
C ASN A 85 -2.44 -3.14 12.41
N LYS A 86 -1.57 -4.01 12.94
CA LYS A 86 -0.56 -4.72 12.14
C LYS A 86 -1.24 -5.87 11.36
N PRO A 87 -0.85 -6.15 10.10
CA PRO A 87 0.13 -5.42 9.29
C PRO A 87 -0.42 -4.08 8.78
N TYR A 88 0.40 -3.04 8.85
CA TYR A 88 0.09 -1.72 8.31
C TYR A 88 -0.11 -1.81 6.80
N GLN A 89 -1.11 -1.08 6.29
CA GLN A 89 -1.53 -1.13 4.90
C GLN A 89 -1.40 0.24 4.26
N PHE A 90 -0.68 0.34 3.15
CA PHE A 90 -0.51 1.58 2.41
C PHE A 90 -0.91 1.40 0.95
N PHE A 91 -1.87 2.21 0.49
CA PHE A 91 -2.35 2.22 -0.88
C PHE A 91 -1.71 3.40 -1.63
N ILE A 92 -0.83 3.09 -2.59
CA ILE A 92 -0.07 4.09 -3.35
C ILE A 92 -0.47 3.98 -4.81
N GLN A 93 -0.70 5.12 -5.46
CA GLN A 93 -0.95 5.22 -6.88
C GLN A 93 0.20 5.96 -7.57
N LYS A 94 0.75 5.34 -8.61
CA LYS A 94 1.73 5.97 -9.49
C LYS A 94 1.01 6.99 -10.37
N LYS A 95 1.50 8.23 -10.41
CA LYS A 95 1.00 9.27 -11.31
C LYS A 95 1.48 9.03 -12.74
#